data_AF-A0AAW4G6F0-F1
#
_entry.id   AF-A0AAW4G6F0-F1
#
_cell.length_a   1.000
_cell.length_b   1.000
_cell.length_c   1.000
_cell.angle_alpha   90.00
_cell.angle_beta   90.00
_cell.angle_gamma   90.00
#
_symmetry.space_group_name_H-M   'P 1'
#
loop_
_entity.id
_entity.type
_entity.pdbx_description
1 polymer ?
#
loop_
_entity_poly.entity_id
_entity_poly.type
_entity_poly.pdbx_seq_one_letter_code
_entity_poly.pdbx_strand_id
1 'polypeptide(L)'
;MPDRSPLNIRTYSDQTRTIVLDAIRRIVTAECQASGTPRDPDFEIFDHSPATTNDSATTDRVRAAFDAHFGTDRTFDLPLQTASEDFSDIPRTLGIPYTYWGIGGIDPDTYRRAEESGRLGSDVPANHSPRFAPVVQPTIDTGTEALVVAALAWLAPSNPV
;
A
#
# COMPACT_ATOMS: atom_id res chain seq x y z
N MET A 1 -18.82 9.99 27.33
CA MET A 1 -18.86 9.99 25.85
C MET A 1 -19.69 8.79 25.42
N PRO A 2 -20.43 8.80 24.31
CA PRO A 2 -20.94 7.53 23.79
C PRO A 2 -19.72 6.67 23.42
N ASP A 3 -19.68 5.44 23.90
CA ASP A 3 -18.62 4.49 23.61
C ASP A 3 -18.64 4.19 22.10
N ARG A 4 -17.66 4.72 21.36
CA ARG A 4 -17.45 4.42 19.94
C ARG A 4 -16.32 3.41 19.82
N SER A 5 -16.60 2.30 19.13
CA SER A 5 -15.62 1.26 18.85
C SER A 5 -15.25 1.30 17.37
N PRO A 6 -14.14 1.97 16.99
CA PRO A 6 -13.72 2.03 15.60
C PRO A 6 -13.27 0.64 15.12
N LEU A 7 -13.76 0.24 13.95
CA LEU A 7 -13.34 -0.98 13.25
C LEU A 7 -12.67 -0.59 11.94
N ASN A 8 -11.49 -1.15 11.69
CA ASN A 8 -10.80 -1.00 10.41
C ASN A 8 -10.91 -2.31 9.63
N ILE A 9 -11.38 -2.23 8.39
CA ILE A 9 -11.53 -3.38 7.49
C ILE A 9 -10.67 -3.18 6.25
N ARG A 10 -10.14 -4.29 5.73
CA ARG A 10 -9.33 -4.29 4.52
C ARG A 10 -9.78 -5.41 3.59
N THR A 11 -9.99 -5.06 2.33
CA THR A 11 -10.54 -5.96 1.31
C THR A 11 -9.96 -5.60 -0.05
N TYR A 12 -9.65 -6.61 -0.86
CA TYR A 12 -9.08 -6.40 -2.20
C TYR A 12 -10.13 -6.18 -3.30
N SER A 13 -11.42 -6.28 -2.98
CA SER A 13 -12.52 -6.01 -3.92
C SER A 13 -13.73 -5.42 -3.21
N ASP A 14 -14.53 -4.65 -3.95
CA ASP A 14 -15.78 -4.07 -3.43
C ASP A 14 -16.81 -5.15 -3.11
N GLN A 15 -16.83 -6.25 -3.86
CA GLN A 15 -17.68 -7.39 -3.57
C GLN A 15 -17.35 -7.98 -2.19
N THR A 16 -16.07 -8.22 -1.91
CA THR A 16 -15.63 -8.71 -0.60
C THR A 16 -15.93 -7.69 0.51
N ARG A 17 -15.76 -6.39 0.22
CA ARG A 17 -16.09 -5.30 1.16
C ARG A 17 -17.55 -5.35 1.59
N THR A 18 -18.48 -5.45 0.64
CA THR A 18 -19.91 -5.53 0.94
C THR A 18 -20.23 -6.72 1.84
N ILE A 19 -19.69 -7.90 1.51
CA ILE A 19 -19.88 -9.13 2.32
C ILE A 19 -19.39 -8.92 3.76
N VAL A 20 -18.21 -8.33 3.94
CA VAL A 20 -17.63 -8.07 5.26
C VAL A 20 -18.48 -7.05 6.03
N LEU A 21 -18.90 -5.95 5.41
CA LEU A 21 -19.73 -4.93 6.03
C LEU A 21 -21.10 -5.48 6.47
N ASP A 22 -21.73 -6.30 5.63
CA ASP A 22 -23.02 -6.95 5.95
C ASP A 22 -22.86 -7.94 7.11
N ALA A 23 -21.76 -8.70 7.14
CA ALA A 23 -21.45 -9.59 8.24
C ALA A 23 -21.24 -8.82 9.56
N ILE A 24 -20.50 -7.70 9.53
CA ILE A 24 -20.30 -6.84 10.71
C ILE A 24 -21.63 -6.31 11.22
N ARG A 25 -22.48 -5.75 10.34
CA ARG A 25 -23.81 -5.25 10.73
C ARG A 25 -24.64 -6.33 11.39
N ARG A 26 -24.69 -7.52 10.79
CA ARG A 26 -25.43 -8.67 11.32
C ARG A 26 -24.92 -9.11 12.69
N ILE A 27 -23.60 -9.26 12.85
CA ILE A 27 -23.00 -9.73 14.11
C ILE A 27 -23.21 -8.69 15.22
N VAL A 28 -22.87 -7.42 14.97
CA VAL A 28 -22.98 -6.36 15.99
C VAL A 28 -24.44 -6.19 16.45
N THR A 29 -25.40 -6.24 15.52
CA THR A 29 -26.83 -6.18 15.87
C THR A 29 -27.25 -7.35 16.75
N ALA A 30 -26.81 -8.57 16.42
CA ALA A 30 -27.13 -9.76 17.21
C ALA A 30 -26.51 -9.70 18.62
N GLU A 31 -25.26 -9.25 18.75
CA GLU A 31 -24.59 -9.09 20.04
C GLU A 31 -25.28 -8.02 20.91
N CYS A 32 -25.70 -6.89 20.32
CA CYS A 32 -26.46 -5.86 21.03
C CYS A 32 -27.79 -6.41 21.58
N GLN A 33 -28.52 -7.18 20.77
CA GLN A 33 -29.77 -7.83 21.16
C GLN A 33 -29.56 -8.86 22.27
N ALA A 34 -28.57 -9.75 22.11
CA ALA A 34 -28.23 -10.78 23.09
C ALA A 34 -27.80 -10.19 24.44
N SER A 35 -27.13 -9.04 24.41
CA SER A 35 -26.66 -8.33 25.60
C SER A 35 -27.72 -7.43 26.25
N GLY A 36 -28.92 -7.32 25.67
CA GLY A 36 -30.00 -6.48 26.20
C GLY A 36 -29.72 -4.98 26.11
N THR A 37 -28.99 -4.54 25.08
CA THR A 37 -28.68 -3.12 24.86
C THR A 37 -29.97 -2.32 24.66
N PRO A 38 -30.14 -1.14 25.28
CA PRO A 38 -31.40 -0.38 25.23
C PRO A 38 -31.69 0.28 23.88
N ARG A 39 -30.71 0.31 22.97
CA ARG A 39 -30.81 0.90 21.63
C ARG A 39 -30.04 0.04 20.64
N ASP A 40 -30.48 0.08 19.39
CA ASP A 40 -29.74 -0.52 18.27
C ASP A 40 -28.38 0.18 18.07
N PRO A 41 -27.38 -0.53 17.54
CA PRO A 41 -26.09 0.05 17.21
C PRO A 41 -26.19 1.03 16.04
N ASP A 42 -25.51 2.17 16.15
CA ASP A 42 -25.31 3.10 15.04
C ASP A 42 -24.07 2.71 14.23
N PHE A 43 -24.16 2.78 12.90
CA PHE A 43 -23.05 2.49 12.01
C PHE A 43 -22.68 3.72 11.19
N GLU A 44 -21.43 4.14 11.28
CA GLU A 44 -20.88 5.28 10.54
C GLU A 44 -19.64 4.81 9.78
N ILE A 45 -19.62 5.02 8.45
CA ILE A 45 -18.42 4.85 7.64
C ILE A 45 -17.82 6.25 7.47
N PHE A 46 -16.68 6.49 8.11
CA PHE A 46 -16.05 7.81 8.13
C PHE A 46 -14.79 7.91 7.27
N ASP A 47 -14.21 6.78 6.85
CA ASP A 47 -13.03 6.74 5.98
C ASP A 47 -13.09 5.54 5.03
N HIS A 48 -12.62 5.75 3.80
CA HIS A 48 -12.62 4.75 2.74
C HIS A 48 -11.53 5.05 1.70
N SER A 49 -10.66 4.08 1.46
CA SER A 49 -9.77 4.06 0.30
C SER A 49 -10.14 2.91 -0.64
N PRO A 50 -10.28 3.15 -1.95
CA PRO A 50 -10.43 2.06 -2.92
C PRO A 50 -9.14 1.23 -3.00
N ALA A 51 -9.22 0.05 -3.62
CA ALA A 51 -8.04 -0.74 -3.89
C ALA A 51 -7.09 0.02 -4.84
N THR A 52 -5.83 0.18 -4.43
CA THR A 52 -4.78 0.68 -5.32
C THR A 52 -4.45 -0.42 -6.32
N THR A 53 -4.81 -0.21 -7.58
CA THR A 53 -4.61 -1.14 -8.69
C THR A 53 -3.90 -0.40 -9.82
N ASN A 54 -2.62 -0.70 -9.99
CA ASN A 54 -1.80 -0.06 -11.00
C ASN A 54 -2.26 -0.44 -12.42
N ASP A 55 -2.15 0.51 -13.34
CA ASP A 55 -2.26 0.23 -14.77
C ASP A 55 -1.04 -0.58 -15.24
N SER A 56 -1.27 -1.66 -15.97
CA SER A 56 -0.20 -2.59 -16.35
C SER A 56 0.80 -1.93 -17.31
N ALA A 57 0.33 -1.22 -18.34
CA ALA A 57 1.20 -0.58 -19.32
C ALA A 57 2.07 0.53 -18.70
N THR A 58 1.50 1.32 -17.79
CA THR A 58 2.22 2.35 -17.03
C THR A 58 3.26 1.72 -16.11
N THR A 59 2.90 0.62 -15.44
CA THR A 59 3.81 -0.12 -14.57
C THR A 59 4.97 -0.73 -15.35
N ASP A 60 4.69 -1.38 -16.48
CA ASP A 60 5.71 -2.00 -17.34
C ASP A 60 6.71 -0.96 -17.87
N ARG A 61 6.23 0.23 -18.24
CA ARG A 61 7.09 1.33 -18.70
C ARG A 61 8.02 1.83 -17.58
N VAL A 62 7.48 2.05 -16.38
CA VAL A 62 8.28 2.47 -15.22
C VAL A 62 9.26 1.37 -14.81
N ARG A 63 8.83 0.10 -14.81
CA ARG A 63 9.66 -1.06 -14.52
C ARG A 63 10.85 -1.12 -15.48
N ALA A 64 10.64 -0.98 -16.79
CA ALA A 64 11.72 -0.99 -17.77
C ALA A 64 12.72 0.16 -17.56
N ALA A 65 12.24 1.36 -17.19
CA ALA A 65 13.12 2.49 -16.87
C ALA A 65 13.92 2.25 -15.59
N PHE A 66 13.30 1.65 -14.57
CA PHE A 66 13.98 1.28 -13.32
C PHE A 66 15.01 0.18 -13.55
N ASP A 67 14.72 -0.82 -14.37
CA ASP A 67 15.68 -1.87 -14.73
C ASP A 67 16.91 -1.32 -15.41
N ALA A 68 16.71 -0.39 -16.35
CA ALA A 68 17.80 0.25 -17.07
C ALA A 68 18.68 1.12 -16.17
N HIS A 69 18.10 1.80 -15.17
CA HIS A 69 18.82 2.73 -14.29
C HIS A 69 19.42 2.06 -13.05
N PHE A 70 18.64 1.26 -12.33
CA PHE A 70 19.04 0.63 -11.07
C PHE A 70 19.63 -0.78 -11.24
N GLY A 71 19.39 -1.42 -12.38
CA GLY A 71 19.74 -2.82 -12.64
C GLY A 71 18.67 -3.79 -12.12
N THR A 72 18.50 -4.90 -12.84
CA THR A 72 17.44 -5.89 -12.58
C THR A 72 17.53 -6.54 -11.19
N ASP A 73 18.71 -6.54 -10.58
CA ASP A 73 18.95 -7.12 -9.25
C ASP A 73 18.43 -6.24 -8.11
N ARG A 74 18.10 -4.97 -8.38
CA ARG A 74 17.61 -3.99 -7.38
C ARG A 74 16.14 -3.65 -7.55
N THR A 75 15.46 -4.32 -8.47
CA THR A 75 14.10 -4.06 -8.92
C THR A 75 13.34 -5.38 -8.98
N PHE A 76 12.25 -5.48 -8.24
CA PHE A 76 11.48 -6.72 -8.12
C PHE A 76 10.01 -6.41 -7.91
N ASP A 77 9.16 -7.40 -8.14
CA ASP A 77 7.73 -7.26 -7.94
C ASP A 77 7.42 -7.17 -6.46
N LEU A 78 6.73 -6.10 -6.07
CA LEU A 78 6.19 -5.97 -4.74
C LEU A 78 4.92 -6.83 -4.66
N PRO A 79 4.85 -7.86 -3.78
CA PRO A 79 3.64 -8.65 -3.63
C PRO A 79 2.49 -7.79 -3.10
N LEU A 80 1.26 -8.31 -3.19
CA LEU A 80 0.07 -7.65 -2.67
C LEU A 80 0.30 -7.22 -1.21
N GLN A 81 0.11 -5.93 -0.96
CA GLN A 81 0.27 -5.34 0.36
C GLN A 81 -1.08 -5.24 1.06
N THR A 82 -1.07 -5.42 2.38
CA THR A 82 -2.25 -5.20 3.23
C THR A 82 -2.40 -3.74 3.64
N ALA A 83 -1.49 -2.85 3.28
CA ALA A 83 -1.67 -1.42 3.48
C ALA A 83 -2.76 -0.88 2.55
N SER A 84 -3.47 0.16 3.00
CA SER A 84 -4.40 0.93 2.19
C SER A 84 -3.78 2.29 1.88
N GLU A 85 -4.10 2.85 0.73
CA GLU A 85 -3.52 4.09 0.20
C GLU A 85 -4.60 4.85 -0.58
N ASP A 86 -4.70 6.16 -0.36
CA ASP A 86 -5.69 7.04 -0.99
C ASP A 86 -5.18 7.68 -2.28
N PHE A 87 -3.87 7.57 -2.58
CA PHE A 87 -3.23 8.07 -3.80
C PHE A 87 -4.07 7.82 -5.07
N SER A 88 -4.65 6.62 -5.20
CA SER A 88 -5.41 6.23 -6.39
C SER A 88 -6.66 7.07 -6.66
N ASP A 89 -7.19 7.79 -5.67
CA ASP A 89 -8.34 8.67 -5.87
C ASP A 89 -8.03 9.83 -6.83
N ILE A 90 -6.79 10.36 -6.80
CA ILE A 90 -6.35 11.46 -7.67
C ILE A 90 -6.40 11.05 -9.16
N PRO A 91 -5.64 10.05 -9.63
CA PRO A 91 -5.64 9.65 -11.04
C PRO A 91 -6.98 9.05 -11.48
N ARG A 92 -7.71 8.35 -10.60
CA ARG A 92 -9.05 7.84 -10.91
C ARG A 92 -10.03 8.97 -11.19
N THR A 93 -9.99 10.05 -10.40
CA THR A 93 -10.86 11.23 -10.62
C THR A 93 -10.55 11.92 -11.95
N LEU A 94 -9.28 11.92 -12.37
CA LEU A 94 -8.85 12.50 -13.64
C LEU A 94 -9.01 11.55 -14.84
N GLY A 95 -9.34 10.27 -14.61
CA GLY A 95 -9.42 9.26 -15.66
C GLY A 95 -8.08 8.93 -16.32
N ILE A 96 -6.96 9.11 -15.60
CA ILE A 96 -5.60 8.88 -16.12
C ILE A 96 -5.01 7.58 -15.57
N PRO A 97 -4.21 6.83 -16.35
CA PRO A 97 -3.53 5.66 -15.84
C PRO A 97 -2.44 6.04 -14.83
N TYR A 98 -2.16 5.15 -13.88
CA TYR A 98 -1.17 5.39 -12.84
C TYR A 98 -0.43 4.11 -12.46
N THR A 99 0.74 4.30 -11.86
CA THR A 99 1.45 3.23 -11.15
C THR A 99 1.97 3.79 -9.82
N TYR A 100 1.89 2.98 -8.79
CA TYR A 100 2.37 3.25 -7.44
C TYR A 100 3.36 2.15 -7.07
N TRP A 101 4.52 2.52 -6.53
CA TRP A 101 5.61 1.59 -6.21
C TRP A 101 6.17 1.84 -4.81
N GLY A 102 6.88 0.84 -4.28
CA GLY A 102 7.63 0.95 -3.04
C GLY A 102 9.11 1.21 -3.29
N ILE A 103 9.80 1.75 -2.28
CA ILE A 103 11.26 1.84 -2.24
C ILE A 103 11.79 1.17 -0.97
N GLY A 104 12.99 0.58 -1.06
CA GLY A 104 13.66 0.00 0.10
C GLY A 104 14.15 1.07 1.07
N GLY A 105 13.90 0.85 2.37
CA GLY A 105 14.31 1.75 3.45
C GLY A 105 15.27 1.13 4.47
N ILE A 106 15.49 -0.18 4.40
CA ILE A 106 16.19 -0.93 5.45
C ILE A 106 17.68 -1.03 5.09
N ASP A 107 18.54 -0.97 6.11
CA ASP A 107 19.97 -1.26 5.96
C ASP A 107 20.17 -2.58 5.18
N PRO A 108 20.91 -2.58 4.04
CA PRO A 108 20.98 -3.73 3.14
C PRO A 108 21.49 -5.00 3.81
N ASP A 109 22.47 -4.88 4.70
CA ASP A 109 23.03 -6.04 5.41
C ASP A 109 22.04 -6.60 6.43
N THR A 110 21.29 -5.72 7.11
CA THR A 110 20.22 -6.11 8.02
C THR A 110 19.08 -6.81 7.28
N TYR A 111 18.63 -6.25 6.16
CA TYR A 111 17.60 -6.86 5.34
C TYR A 111 18.04 -8.24 4.82
N ARG A 112 19.23 -8.32 4.24
CA ARG A 112 19.79 -9.57 3.70
C ARG A 112 19.91 -10.66 4.77
N ARG A 113 20.45 -10.35 5.96
CA ARG A 113 20.51 -11.33 7.06
C ARG A 113 19.13 -11.81 7.50
N ALA A 114 18.15 -10.91 7.56
CA ALA A 114 16.78 -11.26 7.91
C ALA A 114 16.10 -12.11 6.83
N GLU A 115 16.38 -11.85 5.55
CA GLU A 115 15.91 -12.64 4.42
C GLU A 115 16.54 -14.05 4.39
N GLU A 116 17.87 -14.14 4.45
CA GLU A 116 18.62 -15.41 4.47
C GLU A 116 18.22 -16.32 5.66
N SER A 117 17.81 -15.72 6.78
CA SER A 117 17.33 -16.45 7.95
C SER A 117 15.80 -16.66 8.00
N GLY A 118 15.05 -16.17 7.00
CA GLY A 118 13.59 -16.29 6.95
C GLY A 118 12.85 -15.51 8.04
N ARG A 119 13.47 -14.45 8.59
CA ARG A 119 12.96 -13.68 9.74
C ARG A 119 12.56 -12.24 9.40
N LEU A 120 12.30 -11.93 8.13
CA LEU A 120 11.87 -10.58 7.70
C LEU A 120 10.73 -10.02 8.57
N GLY A 121 9.69 -10.82 8.85
CA GLY A 121 8.54 -10.36 9.66
C GLY A 121 8.84 -10.04 11.13
N SER A 122 9.98 -10.51 11.66
CA SER A 122 10.38 -10.29 13.06
C SER A 122 11.50 -9.25 13.18
N ASP A 123 12.46 -9.30 12.26
CA ASP A 123 13.70 -8.53 12.33
C ASP A 123 13.61 -7.20 11.59
N VAL A 124 12.70 -7.06 10.62
CA VAL A 124 12.48 -5.82 9.88
C VAL A 124 11.23 -5.13 10.42
N PRO A 125 11.37 -3.96 11.09
CA PRO A 125 10.22 -3.20 11.55
C PRO A 125 9.34 -2.79 10.36
N ALA A 126 8.03 -3.06 10.44
CA ALA A 126 7.05 -2.58 9.47
C ALA A 126 6.64 -1.13 9.74
N ASN A 127 6.02 -0.49 8.75
CA ASN A 127 5.36 0.81 8.91
C ASN A 127 4.41 0.79 10.12
N HIS A 128 4.27 1.93 10.81
CA HIS A 128 3.55 2.09 12.09
C HIS A 128 4.19 1.42 13.32
N SER A 129 5.33 0.74 13.19
CA SER A 129 6.13 0.33 14.36
C SER A 129 6.85 1.53 14.96
N PRO A 130 6.93 1.67 16.30
CA PRO A 130 7.78 2.69 16.93
C PRO A 130 9.29 2.46 16.69
N ARG A 131 9.66 1.30 16.14
CA ARG A 131 11.03 0.97 15.73
C ARG A 131 11.27 1.18 14.23
N PHE A 132 10.27 1.62 13.47
CA PHE A 132 10.44 1.89 12.05
C PHE A 132 11.34 3.10 11.84
N ALA A 133 12.55 2.85 11.34
CA ALA A 133 13.56 3.85 11.09
C ALA A 133 14.32 3.50 9.81
N PRO A 134 13.84 3.95 8.64
CA PRO A 134 14.59 3.82 7.40
C PRO A 134 15.98 4.46 7.51
N VAL A 135 16.99 3.86 6.88
CA VAL A 135 18.30 4.50 6.75
C VAL A 135 18.16 5.75 5.89
N VAL A 136 18.85 6.84 6.24
CA VAL A 136 18.73 8.09 5.48
C VAL A 136 19.25 7.91 4.06
N GLN A 137 20.48 7.40 3.96
CA GLN A 137 21.08 7.02 2.68
C GLN A 137 21.32 5.51 2.63
N PRO A 138 21.09 4.87 1.48
CA PRO A 138 20.76 5.48 0.17
C PRO A 138 19.25 5.70 -0.08
N THR A 139 18.39 5.65 0.94
CA THR A 139 16.93 5.68 0.75
C THR A 139 16.42 6.98 0.14
N ILE A 140 16.91 8.14 0.59
CA ILE A 140 16.50 9.44 0.02
C ILE A 140 16.98 9.56 -1.43
N ASP A 141 18.22 9.17 -1.71
CA ASP A 141 18.76 9.20 -3.08
C ASP A 141 17.96 8.27 -4.00
N THR A 142 17.70 7.04 -3.55
CA THR A 142 16.91 6.06 -4.31
C THR A 142 15.50 6.55 -4.58
N GLY A 143 14.82 7.14 -3.59
CA GLY A 143 13.48 7.71 -3.78
C GLY A 143 13.47 8.88 -4.76
N THR A 144 14.47 9.76 -4.66
CA THR A 144 14.60 10.92 -5.56
C THR A 144 14.89 10.47 -6.99
N GLU A 145 15.84 9.56 -7.18
CA GLU A 145 16.17 8.98 -8.48
C GLU A 145 14.96 8.26 -9.08
N ALA A 146 14.22 7.48 -8.29
CA ALA A 146 13.04 6.75 -8.78
C ALA A 146 11.97 7.71 -9.34
N LEU A 147 11.71 8.83 -8.66
CA LEU A 147 10.78 9.85 -9.16
C LEU A 147 11.27 10.48 -10.48
N VAL A 148 12.56 10.81 -10.56
CA VAL A 148 13.16 11.42 -11.76
C VAL A 148 13.16 10.44 -12.93
N VAL A 149 13.60 9.20 -12.71
CA VAL A 149 13.65 8.15 -13.73
C VAL A 149 12.25 7.81 -14.24
N ALA A 150 11.26 7.69 -13.33
CA ALA A 150 9.87 7.47 -13.73
C ALA A 150 9.34 8.61 -14.59
N ALA A 151 9.60 9.87 -14.23
CA ALA A 151 9.18 11.02 -15.05
C ALA A 151 9.88 11.04 -16.42
N LEU A 152 11.20 10.80 -16.45
CA LEU A 152 11.99 10.74 -17.67
C LEU A 152 11.58 9.58 -18.59
N ALA A 153 10.96 8.53 -18.07
CA ALA A 153 10.39 7.48 -18.90
C ALA A 153 9.37 8.03 -19.91
N TRP A 154 8.72 9.19 -19.66
CA TRP A 154 7.88 9.88 -20.64
C TRP A 154 8.52 11.13 -21.24
N LEU A 155 9.33 11.84 -20.46
CA LEU A 155 9.81 13.17 -20.82
C LEU A 155 11.18 13.19 -21.50
N ALA A 156 11.97 12.12 -21.38
CA ALA A 156 13.26 12.05 -22.03
C ALA A 156 13.07 12.06 -23.56
N PRO A 157 13.93 12.78 -24.31
CA PRO A 157 13.93 12.69 -25.76
C PRO A 157 14.10 11.23 -26.19
N SER A 158 13.28 10.77 -27.12
CA SER A 158 13.56 9.53 -27.83
C SER A 158 14.94 9.69 -28.46
N ASN A 159 15.94 8.93 -28.02
CA ASN A 159 17.23 8.94 -28.72
C ASN A 159 16.95 8.56 -30.17
N PRO A 160 17.26 9.44 -31.15
CA PRO A 160 17.16 9.04 -32.54
C PRO A 160 18.13 7.87 -32.73
N VAL A 161 17.58 6.75 -33.22
CA VAL A 161 18.34 5.57 -33.66
C VAL A 161 19.28 5.97 -34.80
#